data_AF-A0A976KEV0-F1
#
_entry.id   AF-A0A976KEV0-F1
#
_cell.length_a   1.000
_cell.length_b   1.000
_cell.length_c   1.000
_cell.angle_alpha   90.00
_cell.angle_beta   90.00
_cell.angle_gamma   90.00
#
_symmetry.space_group_name_H-M   'P 1'
#
loop_
_entity.id
_entity.type
_entity.pdbx_description
1 polymer ?
#
loop_
_entity_poly.entity_id
_entity_poly.type
_entity_poly.pdbx_seq_one_letter_code
_entity_poly.pdbx_strand_id
1 'polypeptide(L)'
;MGIIVAALLVAAPVFPAGFGIFEQGTKAMGMASAFAAQADDPSAMFYNVGGLAFFDEREFAIGLTYITSTEATFDGTGALEGVHAEQEDLSEIPPHFYFVQPINDKWNFGFSLNA
;
A
#
# COMPACT_ATOMS: atom_id res chain seq x y z
N MET A 1 10.31 28.21 -7.29
CA MET A 1 9.88 28.23 -5.88
C MET A 1 8.38 28.56 -5.73
N GLY A 2 7.91 29.72 -6.21
CA GLY A 2 6.52 30.17 -5.98
C GLY A 2 5.41 29.25 -6.51
N ILE A 3 5.60 28.58 -7.66
CA ILE A 3 4.62 27.65 -8.24
C ILE A 3 4.50 26.36 -7.42
N ILE A 4 5.62 25.83 -6.92
CA ILE A 4 5.65 24.61 -6.08
C ILE A 4 4.94 24.88 -4.75
N VAL A 5 5.21 26.03 -4.13
CA VAL A 5 4.55 26.44 -2.89
C VAL A 5 3.05 26.69 -3.11
N ALA A 6 2.65 27.32 -4.22
CA ALA A 6 1.24 27.52 -4.55
C ALA A 6 0.49 26.20 -4.82
N ALA A 7 1.14 25.23 -5.45
CA ALA A 7 0.57 23.89 -5.68
C ALA A 7 0.39 23.09 -4.38
N LEU A 8 1.28 23.26 -3.41
CA LEU A 8 1.18 22.64 -2.08
C LEU A 8 0.07 23.23 -1.21
N LEU A 9 -0.41 24.44 -1.53
CA LEU A 9 -1.42 25.17 -0.75
C LEU A 9 -2.86 24.96 -1.26
N VAL A 10 -3.04 24.25 -2.39
CA VAL A 10 -4.38 23.88 -2.86
C VAL A 10 -4.88 22.72 -2.00
N ALA A 11 -5.98 22.95 -1.28
CA ALA A 11 -6.69 21.88 -0.59
C ALA A 11 -7.16 20.83 -1.61
N ALA A 12 -6.49 19.68 -1.63
CA ALA A 12 -6.89 18.54 -2.44
C ALA A 12 -8.02 17.77 -1.74
N PRO A 13 -8.99 17.23 -2.50
CA PRO A 13 -9.96 16.30 -1.92
C PRO A 13 -9.21 15.08 -1.35
N VAL A 14 -9.57 14.67 -0.14
CA VAL A 14 -9.07 13.44 0.46
C VAL A 14 -9.79 12.26 -0.18
N PHE A 15 -9.02 11.25 -0.63
CA PHE A 15 -9.52 9.97 -1.10
C PHE A 15 -9.24 8.93 0.00
N PRO A 16 -10.15 8.73 0.97
CA PRO A 16 -9.92 7.77 2.04
C PRO A 16 -9.85 6.35 1.48
N ALA A 17 -8.96 5.52 2.02
CA ALA A 17 -8.80 4.12 1.59
C ALA A 17 -9.98 3.21 2.01
N GLY A 18 -10.90 3.69 2.85
CA GLY A 18 -11.95 2.85 3.44
C GLY A 18 -11.32 1.74 4.28
N PHE A 19 -11.59 0.49 3.92
CA PHE A 19 -10.99 -0.69 4.54
C PHE A 19 -9.71 -1.18 3.83
N GLY A 20 -9.26 -0.47 2.79
CA GLY A 20 -8.05 -0.84 2.04
C GLY A 20 -6.79 -0.57 2.86
N ILE A 21 -5.94 -1.60 3.00
CA ILE A 21 -4.65 -1.51 3.68
C ILE A 21 -3.54 -1.83 2.68
N PHE A 22 -2.62 -0.89 2.47
CA PHE A 22 -1.51 -1.01 1.53
C PHE A 22 -0.25 -1.46 2.25
N GLU A 23 -0.21 -2.75 2.61
CA GLU A 23 0.91 -3.37 3.35
C GLU A 23 1.97 -4.05 2.47
N GLN A 24 1.74 -4.05 1.16
CA GLN A 24 2.46 -4.88 0.20
C GLN A 24 3.90 -4.41 -0.04
N GLY A 25 4.85 -5.12 0.57
CA GLY A 25 6.28 -4.87 0.41
C GLY A 25 6.82 -3.78 1.35
N THR A 26 7.83 -4.13 2.14
CA THR A 26 8.44 -3.22 3.13
C THR A 26 9.02 -1.95 2.51
N LYS A 27 9.59 -2.06 1.30
CA LYS A 27 10.18 -0.91 0.58
C LYS A 27 9.09 0.07 0.13
N ALA A 28 8.02 -0.45 -0.45
CA ALA A 28 6.87 0.35 -0.84
C ALA A 28 6.21 1.02 0.38
N MET A 29 6.02 0.30 1.48
CA MET A 29 5.54 0.89 2.74
C MET A 29 6.46 2.00 3.27
N GLY A 30 7.78 1.81 3.18
CA GLY A 30 8.76 2.86 3.52
C GLY A 30 8.64 4.14 2.69
N MET A 31 8.01 4.05 1.51
CA MET A 31 7.68 5.17 0.63
C MET A 31 6.21 5.61 0.76
N ALA A 32 5.52 5.24 1.85
CA ALA A 32 4.08 5.46 2.02
C ALA A 32 3.24 4.92 0.84
N SER A 33 3.64 3.76 0.30
CA SER A 33 3.01 3.11 -0.85
C SER A 33 3.04 3.92 -2.15
N ALA A 34 3.91 4.93 -2.26
CA ALA A 34 4.15 5.68 -3.49
C ALA A 34 5.03 4.88 -4.49
N PHE A 35 4.49 3.77 -4.99
CA PHE A 35 5.27 2.74 -5.71
C PHE A 35 4.75 2.41 -7.12
N ALA A 36 3.75 3.14 -7.64
CA ALA A 36 3.10 2.85 -8.93
C ALA A 36 4.04 2.87 -10.16
N ALA A 37 5.16 3.58 -10.08
CA ALA A 37 6.18 3.67 -11.14
C ALA A 37 7.57 3.20 -10.67
N GLN A 38 7.64 2.60 -9.47
CA GLN A 38 8.85 2.00 -8.96
C GLN A 38 8.81 0.49 -9.27
N ALA A 39 9.94 -0.07 -9.73
CA ALA A 39 10.01 -1.44 -10.23
C ALA A 39 11.33 -2.12 -9.82
N ASP A 40 11.83 -1.81 -8.62
CA ASP A 40 13.14 -2.23 -8.15
C ASP A 40 13.09 -3.24 -6.99
N ASP A 41 11.91 -3.84 -6.77
CA ASP A 41 11.71 -5.12 -6.07
C ASP A 41 10.37 -5.77 -6.49
N PRO A 42 10.22 -7.11 -6.34
CA PRO A 42 9.04 -7.85 -6.84
C PRO A 42 7.67 -7.37 -6.34
N SER A 43 7.59 -6.66 -5.20
CA SER A 43 6.31 -6.10 -4.70
C SER A 43 5.72 -5.05 -5.63
N ALA A 44 6.51 -4.50 -6.58
CA ALA A 44 6.04 -3.63 -7.66
C ALA A 44 4.82 -4.18 -8.40
N MET A 45 4.70 -5.51 -8.53
CA MET A 45 3.57 -6.16 -9.19
C MET A 45 2.20 -5.81 -8.58
N PHE A 46 2.13 -5.60 -7.26
CA PHE A 46 0.89 -5.20 -6.60
C PHE A 46 0.42 -3.81 -7.03
N TYR A 47 1.37 -2.90 -7.26
CA TYR A 47 1.10 -1.51 -7.60
C TYR A 47 0.94 -1.32 -9.11
N ASN A 48 1.75 -2.01 -9.91
CA ASN A 48 1.74 -1.94 -11.37
C ASN A 48 2.42 -3.16 -11.98
N VAL A 49 1.63 -4.06 -12.59
CA VAL A 49 2.15 -5.25 -13.29
C VAL A 49 3.10 -4.89 -14.44
N GLY A 50 2.98 -3.70 -15.04
CA GLY A 50 3.91 -3.21 -16.05
C GLY A 50 5.35 -3.05 -15.56
N GLY A 51 5.55 -2.93 -14.24
CA GLY A 51 6.88 -2.94 -13.61
C GLY A 51 7.67 -4.22 -13.88
N LEU A 52 6.99 -5.34 -14.18
CA LEU A 52 7.64 -6.59 -14.57
C LEU A 52 8.60 -6.43 -15.75
N ALA A 53 8.37 -5.48 -16.65
CA ALA A 53 9.21 -5.25 -17.82
C ALA A 53 10.65 -4.79 -17.48
N PHE A 54 10.90 -4.39 -16.23
CA PHE A 54 12.22 -3.90 -15.77
C PHE A 54 13.03 -4.93 -14.99
N PHE A 55 12.52 -6.17 -14.86
CA PHE A 55 13.25 -7.27 -14.25
C PHE A 55 14.00 -8.06 -15.32
N ASP A 56 15.32 -8.05 -15.23
CA ASP A 56 16.23 -8.79 -16.12
C ASP A 56 16.68 -10.13 -15.49
N GLU A 57 16.41 -10.34 -14.20
CA GLU A 57 16.78 -11.52 -13.45
C GLU A 57 15.60 -12.13 -12.70
N ARG A 58 15.75 -13.38 -12.28
CA ARG A 58 14.76 -14.05 -11.41
C ARG A 58 14.88 -13.49 -10.00
N GLU A 59 13.79 -12.99 -9.47
CA GLU A 59 13.71 -12.43 -8.12
C GLU A 59 12.51 -12.97 -7.35
N PHE A 60 12.60 -12.95 -6.02
CA PHE A 60 11.47 -13.26 -5.15
C PHE A 60 11.51 -12.37 -3.91
N ALA A 61 10.33 -12.12 -3.33
CA ALA A 61 10.17 -11.43 -2.07
C ALA A 61 9.15 -12.16 -1.21
N ILE A 62 9.39 -12.20 0.10
CA ILE A 62 8.46 -12.71 1.10
C ILE A 62 8.49 -11.77 2.29
N GLY A 63 7.34 -11.51 2.89
CA GLY A 63 7.24 -10.61 4.03
C GLY A 63 6.00 -10.86 4.86
N LEU A 64 6.03 -10.28 6.05
CA LEU A 64 4.92 -10.18 7.00
C LEU A 64 4.82 -8.72 7.41
N THR A 65 3.61 -8.18 7.49
CA THR A 65 3.38 -6.83 8.03
C THR A 65 2.62 -6.92 9.34
N TYR A 66 3.17 -6.38 10.44
CA TYR A 66 2.42 -6.28 11.69
C TYR A 66 1.58 -5.01 11.68
N ILE A 67 0.27 -5.18 11.50
CA ILE A 67 -0.73 -4.11 11.57
C ILE A 67 -1.22 -4.07 13.02
N THR A 68 -1.12 -2.91 13.66
CA THR A 68 -1.48 -2.70 15.07
C THR A 68 -1.97 -1.27 15.25
N SER A 69 -2.58 -0.98 16.40
CA SER A 69 -3.01 0.38 16.77
C SER A 69 -4.02 0.97 15.80
N THR A 70 -4.91 0.11 15.29
CA THR A 70 -6.07 0.57 14.52
C THR A 70 -7.12 1.02 15.52
N GLU A 71 -7.29 2.34 15.64
CA GLU A 71 -8.22 2.95 16.58
C GLU A 71 -9.20 3.84 15.81
N ALA A 72 -10.48 3.77 16.19
CA ALA A 72 -11.51 4.69 15.72
C ALA A 72 -12.47 4.98 16.87
N THR A 73 -12.71 6.26 17.13
CA THR A 73 -13.66 6.71 18.15
C THR A 73 -14.80 7.47 17.49
N PHE A 74 -15.98 7.34 18.07
CA PHE A 74 -17.17 8.06 17.65
C PHE A 74 -17.80 8.74 18.86
N ASP A 75 -17.88 10.06 18.79
CA ASP A 75 -18.61 10.91 19.74
C ASP A 75 -19.82 11.53 19.05
N GLY A 76 -21.00 11.12 19.49
CA GLY A 76 -22.27 11.55 18.90
C GLY A 76 -22.59 13.02 19.23
N THR A 77 -23.19 13.71 18.25
CA THR A 77 -23.65 15.10 18.39
C THR A 77 -25.12 15.23 17.96
N GLY A 78 -25.82 16.26 18.45
CA GLY A 78 -27.22 16.51 18.12
C GLY A 78 -28.14 15.40 18.62
N ALA A 79 -28.84 14.71 17.70
CA ALA A 79 -29.73 13.60 18.07
C ALA A 79 -29.00 12.38 18.68
N LEU A 80 -27.67 12.33 18.58
CA LEU A 80 -26.81 11.29 19.14
C LEU A 80 -25.96 11.79 20.31
N GLU A 81 -26.26 12.97 20.87
CA GLU A 81 -25.52 13.51 22.00
C GLU A 81 -25.50 12.53 23.19
N GLY A 82 -24.31 12.25 23.72
CA GLY A 82 -24.09 11.25 24.77
C GLY A 82 -23.87 9.82 24.28
N VAL A 83 -23.99 9.54 22.98
CA VAL A 83 -23.58 8.25 22.38
C VAL A 83 -22.07 8.29 22.15
N HIS A 84 -21.39 7.26 22.64
CA HIS A 84 -19.96 7.07 22.47
C HIS A 84 -19.68 5.63 22.04
N ALA A 85 -18.76 5.44 21.10
CA ALA A 85 -18.31 4.13 20.66
C ALA A 85 -16.81 4.16 20.34
N GLU A 86 -16.11 3.13 20.76
CA GLU A 86 -14.69 2.91 20.48
C GLU A 86 -14.54 1.60 19.72
N GLN A 87 -13.65 1.60 18.73
CA GLN A 87 -13.26 0.38 18.04
C GLN A 87 -12.40 -0.48 18.96
N GLU A 88 -12.68 -1.78 19.00
CA GLU A 88 -11.80 -2.76 19.64
C GLU A 88 -10.43 -2.82 18.96
N ASP A 89 -9.39 -2.99 19.75
CA ASP A 89 -8.03 -3.13 19.23
C ASP A 89 -7.92 -4.36 18.32
N LEU A 90 -7.44 -4.13 17.09
CA LEU A 90 -7.19 -5.18 16.12
C LEU A 90 -5.71 -5.18 15.75
N SER A 91 -5.14 -6.38 15.78
CA SER A 91 -3.78 -6.64 15.31
C SER A 91 -3.78 -7.82 14.36
N GLU A 92 -3.15 -7.64 13.21
CA GLU A 92 -3.08 -8.65 12.16
C GLU A 92 -1.67 -8.76 11.58
N ILE A 93 -1.34 -9.96 11.08
CA ILE A 93 -0.03 -10.24 10.46
C ILE A 93 -0.24 -10.86 9.07
N PRO A 94 -0.74 -10.10 8.09
CA PRO A 94 -0.86 -10.60 6.72
C PRO A 94 0.53 -10.95 6.13
N PRO A 95 0.68 -12.16 5.56
CA PRO A 95 1.82 -12.49 4.72
C PRO A 95 1.65 -12.01 3.28
N HIS A 96 2.78 -11.73 2.64
CA HIS A 96 2.85 -11.56 1.19
C HIS A 96 4.04 -12.31 0.58
N PHE A 97 3.86 -12.78 -0.66
CA PHE A 97 4.87 -13.45 -1.46
C PHE A 97 4.81 -12.99 -2.91
N TYR A 98 5.97 -12.74 -3.49
CA TYR A 98 6.14 -12.29 -4.87
C TYR A 98 7.27 -13.08 -5.55
N PHE A 99 7.08 -13.43 -6.81
CA PHE A 99 8.06 -14.12 -7.63
C PHE A 99 8.04 -13.58 -9.06
N VAL A 100 9.22 -13.34 -9.62
CA VAL A 100 9.43 -12.88 -10.99
C VAL A 100 10.40 -13.82 -11.70
N GLN A 101 10.07 -14.21 -12.92
CA GLN A 101 10.89 -15.05 -13.79
C GLN A 101 10.91 -14.46 -15.20
N PRO A 102 12.04 -13.89 -15.64
CA PRO A 102 12.24 -13.57 -17.03
C PRO A 102 12.23 -14.84 -17.90
N ILE A 103 11.48 -14.82 -19.00
CA ILE A 103 11.40 -15.92 -19.96
C ILE A 103 12.34 -15.65 -21.13
N ASN A 104 12.36 -14.40 -21.62
CA ASN A 104 13.22 -13.88 -22.67
C ASN A 104 13.15 -12.34 -22.68
N ASP A 105 13.88 -11.68 -23.58
CA ASP A 105 13.95 -10.22 -23.75
C ASP A 105 12.61 -9.47 -23.95
N LYS A 106 11.49 -10.19 -24.07
CA LYS A 106 10.15 -9.61 -24.28
C LYS A 106 9.09 -10.08 -23.29
N TRP A 107 9.35 -11.18 -22.58
CA TRP A 107 8.33 -11.85 -21.78
C TRP A 107 8.85 -12.15 -20.38
N ASN A 108 8.12 -11.64 -19.39
CA ASN A 108 8.36 -11.91 -17.98
C ASN A 108 7.10 -12.56 -17.37
N PHE A 109 7.31 -13.59 -16.56
CA PHE A 109 6.28 -14.22 -15.76
C PHE A 109 6.36 -13.67 -14.33
N GLY A 110 5.21 -13.31 -13.77
CA GLY A 110 5.08 -12.86 -12.39
C GLY A 110 4.01 -13.65 -11.67
N PHE A 111 4.24 -13.92 -10.38
CA PHE A 111 3.29 -14.54 -9.49
C PHE A 111 3.30 -13.82 -8.14
N SER A 112 2.13 -13.55 -7.58
CA SER A 112 1.98 -12.89 -6.28
C SER A 112 0.86 -13.54 -5.46
N LEU A 113 1.05 -13.55 -4.15
CA LEU A 113 0.07 -13.98 -3.15
C LEU A 113 0.09 -12.97 -2.01
N ASN A 114 -1.08 -12.40 -1.72
CA ASN A 114 -1.28 -11.40 -0.68
C ASN A 114 -2.45 -11.85 0.20
N ALA A 115 -2.33 -11.63 1.51
CA ALA A 115 -3.36 -11.94 2.48
C ALA A 115 -4.33 -10.78 2.73
#